data_AF-A0A6C0KAC6-F1
#
_entry.id   AF-A0A6C0KAC6-F1
#
_cell.length_a   1.000
_cell.length_b   1.000
_cell.length_c   1.000
_cell.angle_alpha   90.00
_cell.angle_beta   90.00
_cell.angle_gamma   90.00
#
_symmetry.space_group_name_H-M   'P 1'
#
loop_
_entity.id
_entity.type
_entity.pdbx_description
1 polymer ?
#
loop_
_entity_poly.entity_id
_entity_poly.type
_entity_poly.pdbx_seq_one_letter_code
_entity_poly.pdbx_strand_id
1 'polypeptide(L)'
;MTAEAALEPTRFNATERSAYLRLNINQIRSLVHRGLPVEEIKQTYAEFAEQYELVFNMITRPEGFDERALQMMINMLDHMGAGKISQHEASVNVGKILVDKFVTPQLAPR
;
A
#
# COMPACT_ATOMS: atom_id res chain seq x y z
N MET A 1 -1.49 15.25 26.33
CA MET A 1 -1.72 14.29 25.23
C MET A 1 -0.45 14.28 24.39
N THR A 2 0.52 13.44 24.75
CA THR A 2 0.87 12.13 24.17
C THR A 2 2.10 12.26 23.26
N ALA A 3 3.27 12.44 23.90
CA ALA A 3 4.58 12.33 23.25
C ALA A 3 5.03 10.86 23.06
N GLU A 4 4.36 9.91 23.70
CA GLU A 4 4.75 8.49 23.70
C GLU A 4 4.39 7.74 22.40
N ALA A 5 3.47 8.25 21.58
CA ALA A 5 3.10 7.59 20.32
C ALA A 5 4.13 7.77 19.19
N ALA A 6 5.09 8.70 19.34
CA ALA A 6 6.07 9.03 18.30
C ALA A 6 7.30 8.12 18.28
N LEU A 7 7.50 7.30 19.33
CA LEU A 7 8.74 6.53 19.54
C LEU A 7 8.55 5.01 19.51
N GLU A 8 7.36 4.48 19.21
CA GLU A 8 7.23 3.02 18.98
C GLU A 8 8.04 2.68 17.71
N PRO A 9 9.15 1.92 17.83
CA PRO A 9 9.83 1.41 16.65
C PRO A 9 8.82 0.56 15.88
N THR A 10 8.77 0.73 14.56
CA THR A 10 7.94 -0.12 13.70
C THR A 10 8.24 -1.57 14.05
N ARG A 11 7.24 -2.32 14.54
CA ARG A 11 7.36 -3.74 14.94
C ARG A 11 7.70 -4.69 13.77
N PHE A 12 7.94 -4.13 12.59
CA PHE A 12 8.28 -4.81 11.35
C PHE A 12 9.38 -4.04 10.63
N ASN A 13 10.23 -4.76 9.90
CA ASN A 13 11.24 -4.16 9.04
C ASN A 13 10.56 -3.55 7.81
N ALA A 14 10.44 -2.22 7.78
CA ALA A 14 9.75 -1.50 6.72
C ALA A 14 10.42 -1.65 5.34
N THR A 15 11.75 -1.78 5.31
CA THR A 15 12.53 -2.00 4.08
C THR A 15 12.29 -3.39 3.49
N GLU A 16 12.33 -4.43 4.32
CA GLU A 16 12.02 -5.80 3.87
C GLU A 16 10.58 -5.88 3.38
N ARG A 17 9.65 -5.21 4.08
CA ARG A 17 8.24 -5.19 3.72
C ARG A 17 7.99 -4.46 2.40
N SER A 18 8.62 -3.31 2.17
CA SER A 18 8.46 -2.58 0.91
C SER A 18 9.04 -3.35 -0.28
N ALA A 19 10.19 -4.02 -0.11
CA ALA A 19 10.78 -4.89 -1.12
C ALA A 19 9.87 -6.09 -1.45
N TYR A 20 9.34 -6.76 -0.43
CA TYR A 20 8.41 -7.89 -0.58
C TYR A 20 7.14 -7.47 -1.33
N LEU A 21 6.54 -6.33 -0.94
CA LEU A 21 5.34 -5.79 -1.60
C LEU A 21 5.60 -5.50 -3.09
N ARG A 22 6.70 -4.80 -3.41
CA ARG A 22 7.04 -4.47 -4.81
C ARG A 22 7.20 -5.71 -5.67
N LEU A 23 7.93 -6.71 -5.17
CA LEU A 23 8.17 -7.94 -5.91
C LEU A 23 6.85 -8.63 -6.25
N ASN A 24 6.03 -8.90 -5.24
CA ASN A 24 4.78 -9.63 -5.42
C ASN A 24 3.77 -8.83 -6.26
N ILE A 25 3.62 -7.53 -6.01
CA ILE A 25 2.72 -6.67 -6.80
C ILE A 25 3.12 -6.71 -8.28
N ASN A 26 4.39 -6.54 -8.61
CA ASN A 26 4.85 -6.53 -9.99
C ASN A 26 4.63 -7.88 -10.68
N GLN A 27 4.88 -8.99 -9.99
CA GLN A 27 4.64 -10.32 -10.53
C GLN A 27 3.15 -10.59 -10.74
N ILE A 28 2.31 -10.33 -9.72
CA ILE A 28 0.85 -10.50 -9.81
C ILE A 28 0.28 -9.66 -10.95
N ARG A 29 0.70 -8.40 -11.07
CA ARG A 29 0.27 -7.51 -12.17
C ARG A 29 0.65 -8.07 -13.55
N SER A 30 1.86 -8.63 -13.68
CA SER A 30 2.28 -9.27 -14.93
C SER A 30 1.37 -10.45 -15.29
N LEU A 31 0.96 -11.25 -14.31
CA LEU A 31 0.04 -12.37 -14.52
C LEU A 31 -1.37 -11.91 -14.88
N VAL A 32 -1.88 -10.88 -14.20
CA VAL A 32 -3.17 -10.25 -14.54
C VAL A 32 -3.13 -9.72 -15.96
N HIS A 33 -2.06 -9.02 -16.36
CA HIS A 33 -1.92 -8.48 -17.71
C HIS A 33 -1.81 -9.56 -18.79
N ARG A 34 -1.27 -10.73 -18.45
CA ARG A 34 -1.25 -11.92 -19.30
C ARG A 34 -2.60 -12.63 -19.39
N GLY A 35 -3.61 -12.16 -18.65
CA GLY A 35 -4.97 -12.71 -18.66
C GLY A 35 -5.14 -13.96 -17.81
N LEU A 36 -4.25 -14.22 -16.84
CA LEU A 36 -4.45 -15.35 -15.93
C LEU A 36 -5.69 -15.11 -15.04
N PRO A 37 -6.50 -16.15 -14.77
CA PRO A 37 -7.62 -16.06 -13.85
C PRO A 37 -7.17 -15.66 -12.44
N VAL A 38 -7.92 -14.76 -11.79
CA VAL A 38 -7.59 -14.26 -10.44
C VAL A 38 -7.52 -15.40 -9.42
N GLU A 39 -8.36 -16.43 -9.54
CA GLU A 39 -8.32 -17.59 -8.65
C GLU A 39 -7.01 -18.39 -8.77
N GLU A 40 -6.45 -18.53 -9.97
CA GLU A 40 -5.18 -19.21 -10.20
C GLU A 40 -4.01 -18.38 -9.64
N ILE A 41 -4.08 -17.06 -9.80
CA ILE A 41 -3.13 -16.13 -9.19
C ILE A 41 -3.22 -16.21 -7.66
N LYS A 42 -4.43 -16.27 -7.09
CA LYS A 42 -4.66 -16.39 -5.64
C LYS A 42 -4.08 -17.68 -5.07
N GLN A 43 -4.20 -18.80 -5.79
CA GLN A 43 -3.59 -20.06 -5.39
C GLN A 43 -2.06 -19.98 -5.40
N THR A 44 -1.49 -19.36 -6.43
CA THR A 44 -0.02 -19.20 -6.57
C THR A 44 0.55 -18.24 -5.51
N TYR A 45 -0.19 -17.21 -5.16
CA TYR A 45 0.20 -16.15 -4.22
C TYR A 45 -0.65 -16.20 -2.94
N ALA A 46 -0.97 -17.40 -2.45
CA ALA A 46 -1.90 -17.59 -1.33
C ALA A 46 -1.48 -16.83 -0.06
N GLU A 47 -0.21 -16.92 0.32
CA GLU A 47 0.33 -16.20 1.48
C GLU A 47 0.17 -14.68 1.32
N PHE A 48 0.46 -14.15 0.13
CA PHE A 48 0.29 -12.71 -0.15
C PHE A 48 -1.18 -12.30 -0.11
N ALA A 49 -2.07 -13.12 -0.69
CA ALA A 49 -3.50 -12.87 -0.71
C ALA A 49 -4.12 -12.95 0.69
N GLU A 50 -3.60 -13.79 1.59
CA GLU A 50 -4.03 -13.87 2.98
C GLU A 50 -3.50 -12.69 3.82
N GLN A 51 -2.20 -12.40 3.71
CA GLN A 51 -1.56 -11.35 4.51
C GLN A 51 -1.93 -9.93 4.05
N TYR A 52 -2.17 -9.74 2.75
CA TYR A 52 -2.42 -8.45 2.12
C TYR A 52 -3.68 -8.47 1.24
N GLU A 53 -4.76 -9.08 1.74
CA GLU A 53 -6.02 -9.27 1.03
C GLU A 53 -6.52 -8.00 0.31
N LEU A 54 -6.50 -6.85 0.98
CA LEU A 54 -6.95 -5.59 0.38
C LEU A 54 -6.07 -5.15 -0.80
N VAL A 55 -4.76 -5.35 -0.70
CA VAL A 55 -3.81 -5.03 -1.78
C VAL A 55 -3.99 -6.01 -2.94
N PHE A 56 -4.10 -7.31 -2.64
CA PHE A 56 -4.34 -8.34 -3.64
C PHE A 56 -5.63 -8.07 -4.42
N ASN A 57 -6.74 -7.83 -3.72
CA ASN A 57 -8.02 -7.48 -4.33
C ASN A 57 -7.91 -6.20 -5.16
N MET A 58 -7.16 -5.20 -4.69
CA MET A 58 -6.97 -3.95 -5.43
C MET A 58 -6.22 -4.16 -6.76
N ILE A 59 -5.12 -4.92 -6.76
CA ILE A 59 -4.28 -5.10 -7.96
C ILE A 59 -4.82 -6.13 -8.96
N THR A 60 -5.83 -6.90 -8.57
CA THR A 60 -6.50 -7.91 -9.41
C THR A 60 -7.88 -7.46 -9.92
N ARG A 61 -8.34 -6.26 -9.54
CA ARG A 61 -9.61 -5.69 -9.98
C ARG A 61 -9.66 -5.51 -11.51
N PRO A 62 -10.73 -5.98 -12.18
CA PRO A 62 -10.91 -5.78 -13.61
C PRO A 62 -10.95 -4.32 -14.04
N GLU A 63 -11.53 -3.45 -13.21
CA GLU A 63 -11.64 -2.01 -13.45
C GLU A 63 -10.31 -1.25 -13.27
N GLY A 64 -9.24 -1.94 -12.86
CA GLY A 64 -7.95 -1.34 -12.52
C GLY A 64 -7.96 -0.65 -11.16
N PHE A 65 -6.86 0.03 -10.85
CA PHE A 65 -6.68 0.77 -9.59
C PHE A 65 -5.76 1.96 -9.80
N ASP A 66 -5.70 2.85 -8.81
CA ASP A 66 -4.75 3.96 -8.85
C ASP A 66 -3.34 3.49 -8.47
N GLU A 67 -2.54 3.20 -9.49
CA GLU A 67 -1.14 2.80 -9.35
C GLU A 67 -0.27 3.83 -8.63
N ARG A 68 -0.56 5.12 -8.81
CA ARG A 68 0.21 6.20 -8.17
C ARG A 68 -0.02 6.19 -6.67
N ALA A 69 -1.25 5.94 -6.23
CA ALA A 69 -1.58 5.81 -4.82
C ALA A 69 -0.88 4.62 -4.17
N LEU A 70 -0.88 3.45 -4.82
CA LEU A 70 -0.16 2.27 -4.33
C LEU A 70 1.36 2.52 -4.26
N GLN A 71 1.95 3.09 -5.30
CA GLN A 71 3.37 3.40 -5.32
C GLN A 71 3.76 4.39 -4.23
N MET A 72 2.92 5.39 -3.97
CA MET A 72 3.13 6.34 -2.90
C MET A 72 3.14 5.67 -1.52
N MET A 73 2.21 4.75 -1.26
CA MET A 73 2.19 3.97 -0.01
C MET A 73 3.46 3.14 0.17
N ILE A 74 3.92 2.47 -0.89
CA ILE A 74 5.17 1.69 -0.87
C ILE A 74 6.37 2.60 -0.61
N ASN A 75 6.41 3.78 -1.22
CA ASN A 75 7.48 4.74 -1.00
C ASN A 75 7.49 5.23 0.46
N MET A 76 6.32 5.42 1.09
CA MET A 76 6.27 5.75 2.53
C MET A 76 6.93 4.67 3.39
N LEU A 77 6.74 3.38 3.05
CA LEU A 77 7.43 2.28 3.73
C LEU A 77 8.96 2.35 3.53
N ASP A 78 9.44 2.71 2.34
CA ASP A 78 10.88 2.95 2.12
C ASP A 78 11.41 4.11 2.96
N HIS A 79 10.67 5.22 3.03
CA HIS A 79 11.06 6.37 3.83
C HIS A 79 11.11 6.02 5.32
N MET A 80 10.20 5.18 5.80
CA MET A 80 10.22 4.63 7.15
C MET A 80 11.43 3.71 7.37
N GLY A 81 11.69 2.79 6.44
CA GLY A 81 12.82 1.86 6.52
C GLY A 81 14.19 2.55 6.47
N ALA A 82 14.28 3.68 5.76
CA ALA A 82 15.47 4.53 5.71
C ALA A 82 15.60 5.49 6.92
N GLY A 83 14.66 5.46 7.88
CA GLY A 83 14.63 6.37 9.02
C GLY A 83 14.36 7.84 8.67
N LYS A 84 13.85 8.12 7.46
CA LYS A 84 13.55 9.48 6.98
C LYS A 84 12.24 10.03 7.53
N ILE A 85 11.29 9.14 7.82
CA ILE A 85 10.01 9.47 8.45
C ILE A 85 9.68 8.41 9.51
N SER A 86 9.05 8.83 10.60
CA SER A 86 8.46 7.93 11.59
C SER A 86 7.18 7.27 11.08
N GLN A 87 6.74 6.21 11.75
CA GLN A 87 5.43 5.59 11.49
C GLN A 87 4.27 6.60 11.65
N HIS A 88 4.39 7.50 12.63
CA HIS A 88 3.40 8.54 12.85
C HIS A 88 3.32 9.50 11.66
N GLU A 89 4.46 9.99 11.18
CA GLU A 89 4.53 10.87 10.00
C GLU A 89 4.02 10.18 8.74
N ALA A 90 4.32 8.89 8.56
CA ALA A 90 3.77 8.11 7.47
C ALA A 90 2.23 8.01 7.55
N SER A 91 1.68 7.77 8.74
CA SER A 91 0.23 7.71 8.95
C SER A 91 -0.44 9.06 8.68
N VAL A 92 0.16 10.17 9.12
CA VAL A 92 -0.33 11.53 8.84
C VAL A 92 -0.31 11.82 7.34
N ASN A 93 0.78 11.48 6.64
CA ASN A 93 0.90 11.69 5.20
C ASN A 93 -0.16 10.90 4.43
N VAL A 94 -0.31 9.60 4.73
CA VAL A 94 -1.34 8.76 4.10
C VAL A 94 -2.74 9.29 4.39
N GLY A 95 -3.02 9.69 5.63
CA GLY A 95 -4.30 10.30 6.02
C GLY A 95 -4.60 11.58 5.25
N LYS A 96 -3.62 12.47 5.10
CA LYS A 96 -3.75 13.70 4.30
C LYS A 96 -4.07 13.42 2.84
N ILE A 97 -3.40 12.43 2.24
CA ILE A 97 -3.67 12.02 0.85
C ILE A 97 -5.09 11.49 0.68
N LEU A 98 -5.59 10.69 1.63
CA LEU A 98 -6.97 10.19 1.60
C LEU A 98 -7.99 11.34 1.70
N VAL A 99 -7.74 12.32 2.58
CA VAL A 99 -8.58 13.53 2.67
C VAL A 99 -8.53 14.31 1.36
N ASP A 100 -7.34 14.60 0.83
CA ASP A 100 -7.14 15.37 -0.39
C ASP A 100 -7.79 14.72 -1.61
N LYS A 101 -7.83 13.38 -1.65
CA LYS A 101 -8.33 12.62 -2.79
C LYS A 101 -9.81 12.28 -2.73
N PHE A 102 -10.36 12.03 -1.54
CA PHE A 102 -11.74 11.54 -1.39
C PHE A 102 -12.67 12.53 -0.68
N VAL A 103 -12.14 13.44 0.13
CA VAL A 103 -12.93 14.39 0.93
C VAL A 103 -12.92 15.78 0.29
N THR A 104 -11.74 16.32 0.01
CA THR A 104 -11.56 17.68 -0.54
C THR A 104 -12.30 17.91 -1.88
N PRO A 105 -12.35 16.96 -2.84
CA PRO A 105 -13.10 17.15 -4.08
C PRO A 105 -14.62 17.25 -3.88
N GLN A 106 -15.14 16.75 -2.75
CA GLN A 106 -16.56 16.84 -2.38
C GLN A 106 -16.88 18.12 -1.58
N LEU A 107 -15.86 18.85 -1.14
CA LEU A 107 -15.98 20.09 -0.35
C LEU A 107 -15.76 21.35 -1.19
N ALA A 108 -15.39 21.22 -2.46
CA ALA A 108 -15.34 22.35 -3.38
C ALA A 108 -16.77 22.87 -3.62
N PRO A 109 -17.08 24.15 -3.35
CA PRO A 109 -18.39 24.71 -3.66
C PRO A 109 -18.62 24.64 -5.17
N ARG A 110 -19.79 24.14 -5.57
CA ARG A 110 -20.32 24.30 -6.93
C ARG A 110 -20.56 25.76 -7.25
#